data_AF-A0AA45MQI4-F1
#
_entry.id   AF-A0AA45MQI4-F1
#
_cell.length_a   1.000
_cell.length_b   1.000
_cell.length_c   1.000
_cell.angle_alpha   90.00
_cell.angle_beta   90.00
_cell.angle_gamma   90.00
#
_symmetry.space_group_name_H-M   'P 1'
#
loop_
_entity.id
_entity.type
_entity.pdbx_description
1 polymer ?
#
loop_
_entity_poly.entity_id
_entity_poly.type
_entity_poly.pdbx_seq_one_letter_code
_entity_poly.pdbx_strand_id
1 'polypeptide(L)'
;MTPARALVLVALTCAALGAGGAAQAAGSSGSSGSSRFCDRGEPLSAAEQDRLLRFAAVLREELAGADDGVALVSRSGLDLSRFGIRYSHAALAWRSETGAWSARQLYYACDERRPRIFDQGLAGFALGTDDPALGYVSVVRLPVEGIAALRPALLDGPRVQHLLASQYSASAYAFSVRYQNCNQWVMEMLAAGWGDLPDGDDLRARAQTWLRDERYTPQPVQVGSRFLMLASHFVPLLHLDDHPDEDRSAMQLRISLPSTVEAFVRQRYPASERVELCHDDERIVIHRGWTPIAAGCKPGEGDRVVQLRD
;
A
#
# COMPACT_ATOMS: atom_id res chain seq x y z
N MET A 1 68.40 -37.47 -31.02
CA MET A 1 66.96 -37.58 -31.31
C MET A 1 66.43 -36.16 -31.50
N THR A 2 66.19 -35.77 -32.74
CA THR A 2 65.60 -34.49 -33.16
C THR A 2 64.06 -34.53 -32.97
N PRO A 3 63.30 -33.42 -33.14
CA PRO A 3 63.22 -32.22 -32.30
C PRO A 3 61.74 -31.74 -32.19
N ALA A 4 61.50 -30.42 -32.11
CA ALA A 4 60.27 -29.68 -32.52
C ALA A 4 59.21 -29.43 -31.41
N ARG A 5 58.64 -28.24 -31.20
CA ARG A 5 58.52 -26.97 -31.98
C ARG A 5 58.10 -25.85 -30.98
N ALA A 6 58.83 -24.72 -30.90
CA ALA A 6 58.54 -23.41 -31.53
C ALA A 6 57.16 -22.81 -31.10
N LEU A 7 57.11 -21.82 -30.20
CA LEU A 7 57.24 -20.35 -30.44
C LEU A 7 56.44 -19.86 -31.66
N VAL A 8 55.55 -18.88 -31.46
CA VAL A 8 55.60 -17.56 -32.13
C VAL A 8 54.38 -16.70 -31.74
N LEU A 9 54.68 -15.51 -31.24
CA LEU A 9 53.83 -14.33 -31.15
C LEU A 9 53.57 -13.80 -32.57
N VAL A 10 52.32 -13.48 -32.94
CA VAL A 10 52.06 -12.53 -34.04
C VAL A 10 50.96 -11.57 -33.62
N ALA A 11 51.36 -10.31 -33.43
CA ALA A 11 50.49 -9.16 -33.52
C ALA A 11 50.14 -8.91 -34.99
N LEU A 12 48.87 -8.62 -35.28
CA LEU A 12 48.45 -8.02 -36.54
C LEU A 12 47.37 -6.99 -36.26
N THR A 13 47.82 -5.75 -36.15
CA THR A 13 47.02 -4.54 -36.40
C THR A 13 46.73 -4.43 -37.90
N CYS A 14 45.45 -4.35 -38.27
CA CYS A 14 45.01 -3.74 -39.51
C CYS A 14 43.84 -2.80 -39.21
N ALA A 15 44.06 -1.52 -39.48
CA ALA A 15 43.02 -0.50 -39.55
C ALA A 15 42.48 -0.42 -40.99
N ALA A 16 41.17 -0.23 -41.15
CA ALA A 16 40.54 0.81 -41.99
C ALA A 16 39.10 0.43 -42.41
N LEU A 17 38.16 1.29 -41.97
CA LEU A 17 37.07 1.92 -42.72
C LEU A 17 36.18 1.05 -43.63
N GLY A 18 34.94 0.83 -43.16
CA GLY A 18 33.76 0.55 -43.99
C GLY A 18 32.55 1.28 -43.40
N ALA A 19 32.04 2.26 -44.14
CA ALA A 19 30.86 3.04 -43.79
C ALA A 19 29.57 2.22 -43.98
N GLY A 20 28.54 2.55 -43.18
CA GLY A 20 27.14 2.28 -43.50
C GLY A 20 26.51 1.12 -42.74
N GLY A 21 25.62 1.44 -41.81
CA GLY A 21 24.74 0.47 -41.17
C GLY A 21 24.31 0.95 -39.80
N ALA A 22 23.15 1.62 -39.73
CA ALA A 22 22.50 2.04 -38.50
C ALA A 22 22.38 0.87 -37.51
N ALA A 23 23.23 0.87 -36.49
CA ALA A 23 23.08 0.00 -35.33
C ALA A 23 21.90 0.50 -34.51
N GLN A 24 20.76 -0.18 -34.65
CA GLN A 24 19.75 -0.19 -33.60
C GLN A 24 20.42 -0.81 -32.37
N ALA A 25 20.91 0.05 -31.48
CA ALA A 25 21.24 -0.35 -30.12
C ALA A 25 19.91 -0.74 -29.46
N ALA A 26 19.56 -2.01 -29.54
CA ALA A 26 18.64 -2.63 -28.60
C ALA A 26 19.31 -2.52 -27.23
N GLY A 27 19.05 -1.40 -26.56
CA GLY A 27 19.31 -1.23 -25.15
C GLY A 27 18.48 -2.26 -24.42
N SER A 28 19.08 -3.41 -24.12
CA SER A 28 18.60 -4.29 -23.08
C SER A 28 18.82 -3.57 -21.76
N SER A 29 17.87 -2.69 -21.41
CA SER A 29 17.72 -2.22 -20.04
C SER A 29 17.43 -3.45 -19.19
N GLY A 30 18.46 -3.96 -18.53
CA GLY A 30 18.28 -4.89 -17.42
C GLY A 30 17.39 -4.22 -16.39
N SER A 31 16.12 -4.61 -16.35
CA SER A 31 15.17 -4.13 -15.34
C SER A 31 15.53 -4.79 -14.02
N SER A 32 16.41 -4.14 -13.25
CA SER A 32 16.53 -4.38 -11.82
C SER A 32 15.17 -4.12 -11.17
N GLY A 33 14.79 -4.87 -10.13
CA GLY A 33 13.43 -5.04 -9.60
C GLY A 33 12.63 -3.81 -9.14
N SER A 34 13.03 -2.58 -9.47
CA SER A 34 12.19 -1.38 -9.36
C SER A 34 11.04 -1.33 -10.36
N SER A 35 11.12 -2.11 -11.46
CA SER A 35 10.14 -1.99 -12.54
C SER A 35 8.74 -2.31 -12.00
N ARG A 36 8.46 -3.51 -11.47
CA ARG A 36 7.06 -3.90 -11.21
C ARG A 36 6.28 -3.04 -10.20
N PHE A 37 6.93 -2.41 -9.22
CA PHE A 37 6.22 -1.54 -8.26
C PHE A 37 5.88 -0.16 -8.85
N CYS A 38 6.70 0.34 -9.77
CA CYS A 38 6.50 1.64 -10.43
C CYS A 38 6.07 1.52 -11.89
N ASP A 39 6.00 0.30 -12.43
CA ASP A 39 5.53 0.00 -13.77
C ASP A 39 4.05 0.36 -13.80
N ARG A 40 3.71 1.32 -14.66
CA ARG A 40 2.31 1.63 -14.92
C ARG A 40 1.71 0.38 -15.58
N GLY A 41 0.71 -0.21 -14.93
CA GLY A 41 0.00 -1.38 -15.44
C GLY A 41 -0.56 -1.14 -16.85
N GLU A 42 -0.97 -2.23 -17.51
CA GLU A 42 -1.59 -2.12 -18.83
C GLU A 42 -2.81 -1.19 -18.79
N PRO A 43 -3.06 -0.40 -19.85
CA PRO A 43 -4.24 0.44 -19.92
C PRO A 43 -5.53 -0.38 -19.77
N LEU A 44 -6.41 0.04 -18.88
CA LEU A 44 -7.71 -0.59 -18.67
C LEU A 44 -8.57 -0.53 -19.93
N SER A 45 -9.23 -1.64 -20.27
CA SER A 45 -10.30 -1.69 -21.27
C SER A 45 -11.52 -0.87 -20.84
N ALA A 46 -12.39 -0.54 -21.80
CA ALA A 46 -13.63 0.20 -21.50
C ALA A 46 -14.55 -0.57 -20.52
N ALA A 47 -14.59 -1.90 -20.62
CA ALA A 47 -15.38 -2.74 -19.72
C ALA A 47 -14.82 -2.73 -18.28
N GLU A 48 -13.50 -2.80 -18.14
CA GLU A 48 -12.83 -2.68 -16.83
C GLU A 48 -13.04 -1.28 -16.24
N GLN A 49 -12.92 -0.23 -17.04
CA GLN A 49 -13.17 1.15 -16.59
C GLN A 49 -14.63 1.34 -16.13
N ASP A 50 -15.61 0.88 -16.91
CA ASP A 50 -17.03 0.93 -16.52
C ASP A 50 -17.27 0.21 -15.18
N ARG A 51 -16.80 -1.04 -15.07
CA ARG A 51 -16.90 -1.82 -13.83
C ARG A 51 -16.32 -1.07 -12.64
N LEU A 52 -15.08 -0.57 -12.76
CA LEU A 52 -14.39 0.07 -11.66
C LEU A 52 -15.04 1.42 -11.28
N LEU A 53 -15.60 2.15 -12.24
CA LEU A 53 -16.39 3.35 -11.96
C LEU A 53 -17.71 3.04 -11.24
N ARG A 54 -18.39 1.96 -11.63
CA ARG A 54 -19.59 1.47 -10.92
C ARG A 54 -19.24 0.99 -9.51
N PHE A 55 -18.12 0.29 -9.35
CA PHE A 55 -17.59 -0.12 -8.04
C PHE A 55 -17.26 1.10 -7.15
N ALA A 56 -16.62 2.12 -7.71
CA ALA A 56 -16.37 3.37 -7.00
C ALA A 56 -17.65 4.11 -6.60
N ALA A 57 -18.70 4.04 -7.42
CA ALA A 57 -20.01 4.61 -7.07
C ALA A 57 -20.62 3.89 -5.86
N VAL A 58 -20.57 2.55 -5.81
CA VAL A 58 -21.01 1.78 -4.65
C VAL A 58 -20.17 2.11 -3.42
N LEU A 59 -18.84 2.18 -3.53
CA LEU A 59 -17.97 2.60 -2.43
C LEU A 59 -18.37 3.97 -1.86
N ARG A 60 -18.67 4.93 -2.75
CA ARG A 60 -19.14 6.27 -2.35
C ARG A 60 -20.49 6.22 -1.64
N GLU A 61 -21.43 5.38 -2.08
CA GLU A 61 -22.72 5.17 -1.40
C GLU A 61 -22.52 4.62 0.02
N GLU A 62 -21.64 3.63 0.19
CA GLU A 62 -21.35 3.05 1.50
C GLU A 62 -20.66 4.04 2.46
N LEU A 63 -19.87 4.98 1.92
CA LEU A 63 -19.30 6.10 2.69
C LEU A 63 -20.31 7.22 2.97
N ALA A 64 -21.28 7.45 2.09
CA ALA A 64 -22.29 8.50 2.27
C ALA A 64 -23.19 8.27 3.51
N GLY A 65 -23.31 7.03 3.98
CA GLY A 65 -23.98 6.73 5.25
C GLY A 65 -23.20 7.13 6.51
N ALA A 66 -21.96 7.64 6.37
CA ALA A 66 -21.18 8.20 7.48
C ALA A 66 -21.36 9.72 7.51
N ASP A 67 -22.32 10.21 8.30
CA ASP A 67 -22.66 11.63 8.40
C ASP A 67 -21.46 12.49 8.90
N ASP A 68 -20.58 11.89 9.69
CA ASP A 68 -19.50 12.60 10.40
C ASP A 68 -18.18 12.68 9.61
N GLY A 69 -18.14 12.13 8.39
CA GLY A 69 -17.20 12.56 7.34
C GLY A 69 -15.73 12.16 7.49
N VAL A 70 -15.39 11.15 8.30
CA VAL A 70 -14.08 10.45 8.25
C VAL A 70 -14.30 8.93 8.36
N ALA A 71 -13.60 8.15 7.55
CA ALA A 71 -13.59 6.69 7.61
C ALA A 71 -12.20 6.14 7.27
N LEU A 72 -11.86 4.98 7.82
CA LEU A 72 -10.71 4.21 7.36
C LEU A 72 -11.13 3.41 6.13
N VAL A 73 -10.35 3.50 5.05
CA VAL A 73 -10.59 2.71 3.84
C VAL A 73 -9.32 1.95 3.46
N SER A 74 -9.48 0.70 3.03
CA SER A 74 -8.35 -0.13 2.61
C SER A 74 -8.65 -0.82 1.28
N ARG A 75 -7.61 -1.11 0.50
CA ARG A 75 -7.75 -1.78 -0.80
C ARG A 75 -6.70 -2.86 -1.03
N SER A 76 -7.02 -3.77 -1.94
CA SER A 76 -6.08 -4.75 -2.49
C SER A 76 -5.24 -4.09 -3.59
N GLY A 77 -4.19 -3.37 -3.20
CA GLY A 77 -3.35 -2.58 -4.13
C GLY A 77 -2.09 -3.28 -4.64
N LEU A 78 -1.73 -4.42 -4.04
CA LEU A 78 -0.62 -5.29 -4.44
C LEU A 78 -1.02 -6.72 -4.10
N ASP A 79 -0.70 -7.69 -4.96
CA ASP A 79 -0.89 -9.10 -4.61
C ASP A 79 0.12 -9.54 -3.54
N LEU A 80 -0.40 -9.70 -2.33
CA LEU A 80 0.31 -10.24 -1.17
C LEU A 80 -0.36 -11.53 -0.67
N SER A 81 -1.15 -12.20 -1.52
CA SER A 81 -1.87 -13.43 -1.20
C SER A 81 -0.94 -14.56 -0.71
N ARG A 82 0.29 -14.61 -1.23
CA ARG A 82 1.36 -15.51 -0.75
C ARG A 82 1.61 -15.40 0.75
N PHE A 83 1.42 -14.22 1.33
CA PHE A 83 1.60 -13.95 2.76
C PHE A 83 0.27 -13.92 3.54
N GLY A 84 -0.85 -14.30 2.91
CA GLY A 84 -2.17 -14.25 3.52
C GLY A 84 -2.71 -12.83 3.73
N ILE A 85 -2.18 -11.85 3.00
CA ILE A 85 -2.56 -10.44 3.13
C ILE A 85 -3.51 -10.08 1.99
N ARG A 86 -4.76 -9.72 2.33
CA ARG A 86 -5.78 -9.28 1.37
C ARG A 86 -5.61 -7.81 1.00
N TYR A 87 -5.56 -6.93 2.00
CA TYR A 87 -5.40 -5.50 1.78
C TYR A 87 -3.95 -5.11 2.01
N SER A 88 -3.37 -4.37 1.07
CA SER A 88 -1.98 -3.92 1.15
C SER A 88 -1.86 -2.43 1.48
N HIS A 89 -2.92 -1.66 1.26
CA HIS A 89 -2.91 -0.20 1.35
C HIS A 89 -4.14 0.34 2.06
N ALA A 90 -3.93 1.29 2.98
CA ALA A 90 -4.97 1.99 3.71
C ALA A 90 -4.86 3.51 3.54
N ALA A 91 -5.99 4.19 3.69
CA ALA A 91 -6.13 5.63 3.66
C ALA A 91 -7.18 6.09 4.68
N LEU A 92 -7.11 7.38 5.05
CA LEU A 92 -8.18 8.04 5.80
C LEU A 92 -9.06 8.78 4.79
N ALA A 93 -10.22 8.23 4.49
CA ALA A 93 -11.24 8.89 3.70
C ALA A 93 -11.85 10.02 4.52
N TRP A 94 -11.94 11.22 3.95
CA TRP A 94 -12.55 12.37 4.59
C TRP A 94 -13.45 13.12 3.62
N ARG A 95 -14.52 13.70 4.18
CA ARG A 95 -15.53 14.46 3.45
C ARG A 95 -15.29 15.95 3.61
N SER A 96 -15.10 16.65 2.49
CA SER A 96 -14.98 18.11 2.45
C SER A 96 -16.29 18.80 2.82
N GLU A 97 -16.23 20.12 3.05
CA GLU A 97 -17.42 20.95 3.27
C GLU A 97 -18.36 20.97 2.06
N THR A 98 -17.80 20.81 0.85
CA THR A 98 -18.59 20.67 -0.41
C THR A 98 -19.21 19.29 -0.57
N GLY A 99 -18.97 18.37 0.38
CA GLY A 99 -19.52 17.03 0.39
C GLY A 99 -18.74 16.01 -0.45
N ALA A 100 -17.61 16.40 -1.05
CA ALA A 100 -16.74 15.52 -1.82
C ALA A 100 -15.87 14.66 -0.91
N TRP A 101 -15.67 13.39 -1.29
CA TRP A 101 -14.83 12.45 -0.56
C TRP A 101 -13.44 12.32 -1.18
N SER A 102 -12.42 12.40 -0.32
CA SER A 102 -11.02 12.19 -0.67
C SER A 102 -10.40 11.16 0.26
N ALA A 103 -9.64 10.22 -0.28
CA ALA A 103 -8.79 9.29 0.45
C ALA A 103 -7.41 9.93 0.65
N ARG A 104 -7.11 10.35 1.88
CA ARG A 104 -5.78 10.86 2.25
C ARG A 104 -4.86 9.70 2.60
N GLN A 105 -3.76 9.58 1.87
CA GLN A 105 -2.84 8.45 1.98
C GLN A 105 -1.40 8.85 1.70
N LEU A 106 -0.47 8.13 2.31
CA LEU A 106 0.93 8.15 1.89
C LEU A 106 1.10 7.24 0.68
N TYR A 107 1.58 7.79 -0.43
CA TYR A 107 1.94 7.05 -1.62
C TYR A 107 3.41 7.31 -1.99
N TYR A 108 4.08 6.31 -2.58
CA TYR A 108 5.42 6.52 -3.12
C TYR A 108 5.32 7.11 -4.53
N ALA A 109 5.70 8.37 -4.69
CA ALA A 109 5.69 9.05 -5.98
C ALA A 109 6.90 8.57 -6.81
N CYS A 110 6.70 7.53 -7.63
CA CYS A 110 7.74 6.89 -8.42
C CYS A 110 8.55 7.87 -9.30
N ASP A 111 7.86 8.81 -9.95
CA ASP A 111 8.50 9.83 -10.81
C ASP A 111 9.41 10.78 -10.00
N GLU A 112 9.08 11.01 -8.73
CA GLU A 112 9.85 11.88 -7.82
C GLU A 112 10.81 11.12 -6.90
N ARG A 113 10.72 9.79 -6.89
CA ARG A 113 11.47 8.86 -6.03
C ARG A 113 11.37 9.17 -4.53
N ARG A 114 10.22 9.68 -4.07
CA ARG A 114 10.01 10.03 -2.66
C ARG A 114 8.57 9.74 -2.21
N PRO A 115 8.33 9.48 -0.91
CA PRO A 115 6.97 9.41 -0.38
C PRO A 115 6.31 10.80 -0.40
N ARG A 116 5.00 10.83 -0.63
CA ARG A 116 4.16 12.03 -0.61
C ARG A 116 2.80 11.69 -0.01
N ILE A 117 2.14 12.70 0.56
CA ILE A 117 0.73 12.61 0.93
C ILE A 117 -0.11 13.04 -0.25
N PHE A 118 -1.09 12.22 -0.61
CA PHE A 118 -2.06 12.49 -1.66
C PHE A 118 -3.48 12.49 -1.09
N ASP A 119 -4.28 13.46 -1.53
CA ASP A 119 -5.73 13.40 -1.44
C ASP A 119 -6.27 12.91 -2.79
N GLN A 120 -6.64 11.64 -2.86
CA GLN A 120 -7.16 11.03 -4.08
C GLN A 120 -8.68 10.91 -4.00
N GLY A 121 -9.41 11.27 -5.07
CA GLY A 121 -10.85 10.99 -5.13
C GLY A 121 -11.13 9.48 -5.02
N LEU A 122 -12.28 9.11 -4.45
CA LEU A 122 -12.63 7.70 -4.19
C LEU A 122 -12.55 6.79 -5.42
N ALA A 123 -12.88 7.29 -6.61
CA ALA A 123 -12.73 6.53 -7.84
C ALA A 123 -11.26 6.18 -8.11
N GLY A 124 -10.35 7.14 -7.99
CA GLY A 124 -8.91 6.89 -8.11
C GLY A 124 -8.40 5.93 -7.02
N PHE A 125 -8.97 6.01 -5.82
CA PHE A 125 -8.65 5.07 -4.75
C PHE A 125 -9.11 3.64 -5.08
N ALA A 126 -10.34 3.46 -5.56
CA ALA A 126 -10.85 2.15 -5.95
C ALA A 126 -10.10 1.55 -7.15
N LEU A 127 -9.67 2.40 -8.10
CA LEU A 127 -8.94 2.02 -9.31
C LEU A 127 -7.50 1.55 -9.04
N GLY A 128 -6.88 1.95 -7.92
CA GLY A 128 -5.50 1.55 -7.60
C GLY A 128 -5.42 0.14 -7.02
N THR A 129 -5.94 -0.83 -7.76
CA THR A 129 -5.92 -2.26 -7.43
C THR A 129 -4.87 -3.01 -8.25
N ASP A 130 -4.44 -4.16 -7.73
CA ASP A 130 -3.49 -5.05 -8.41
C ASP A 130 -4.10 -5.78 -9.61
N ASP A 131 -5.37 -6.19 -9.49
CA ASP A 131 -6.11 -6.93 -10.51
C ASP A 131 -7.41 -6.19 -10.88
N PRO A 132 -7.56 -5.67 -12.10
CA PRO A 132 -8.78 -5.00 -12.52
C PRO A 132 -9.99 -5.94 -12.63
N ALA A 133 -9.78 -7.25 -12.73
CA ALA A 133 -10.83 -8.27 -12.77
C ALA A 133 -11.37 -8.62 -11.38
N LEU A 134 -10.56 -8.53 -10.33
CA LEU A 134 -10.95 -8.90 -8.97
C LEU A 134 -10.35 -7.93 -7.93
N GLY A 135 -11.21 -7.09 -7.35
CA GLY A 135 -10.79 -6.12 -6.33
C GLY A 135 -11.55 -6.30 -5.02
N TYR A 136 -10.89 -5.97 -3.91
CA TYR A 136 -11.52 -5.85 -2.58
C TYR A 136 -11.18 -4.50 -1.95
N VAL A 137 -12.18 -3.89 -1.34
CA VAL A 137 -12.09 -2.67 -0.52
C VAL A 137 -12.77 -2.92 0.81
N SER A 138 -12.14 -2.49 1.90
CA SER A 138 -12.81 -2.39 3.20
C SER A 138 -13.05 -0.93 3.57
N VAL A 139 -14.13 -0.71 4.30
CA VAL A 139 -14.48 0.58 4.92
C VAL A 139 -14.76 0.30 6.39
N VAL A 140 -14.07 1.03 7.27
CA VAL A 140 -14.40 1.07 8.70
C VAL A 140 -14.89 2.48 9.02
N ARG A 141 -16.18 2.57 9.35
CA ARG A 141 -16.81 3.78 9.86
C ARG A 141 -16.48 3.92 11.33
N LEU A 142 -15.88 5.04 11.68
CA LEU A 142 -15.55 5.40 13.05
C LEU A 142 -16.80 5.95 13.75
N PRO A 143 -16.97 5.73 15.06
CA PRO A 143 -18.02 6.42 15.81
C PRO A 143 -17.68 7.91 15.97
N VAL A 144 -18.69 8.71 16.32
CA VAL A 144 -18.60 10.18 16.37
C VAL A 144 -17.42 10.68 17.21
N GLU A 145 -17.12 10.04 18.33
CA GLU A 145 -15.99 10.39 19.21
C GLU A 145 -14.63 10.15 18.53
N GLY A 146 -14.50 9.06 17.78
CA GLY A 146 -13.28 8.73 17.04
C GLY A 146 -13.03 9.70 15.89
N ILE A 147 -14.10 10.18 15.27
CA ILE A 147 -14.05 11.19 14.21
C ILE A 147 -13.71 12.56 14.80
N ALA A 148 -14.40 12.98 15.88
CA ALA A 148 -14.19 14.27 16.50
C ALA A 148 -12.74 14.47 16.96
N ALA A 149 -12.10 13.42 17.48
CA ALA A 149 -10.70 13.46 17.87
C ALA A 149 -9.73 13.42 16.66
N LEU A 150 -10.05 12.66 15.60
CA LEU A 150 -9.15 12.50 14.45
C LEU A 150 -9.21 13.66 13.46
N ARG A 151 -10.41 14.18 13.18
CA ARG A 151 -10.66 15.10 12.06
C ARG A 151 -9.84 16.39 12.14
N PRO A 152 -9.68 17.07 13.30
CA PRO A 152 -8.85 18.27 13.38
C PRO A 152 -7.39 17.99 12.98
N ALA A 153 -6.81 16.92 13.51
CA ALA A 153 -5.45 16.50 13.16
C ALA A 153 -5.32 16.09 11.69
N LEU A 154 -6.34 15.42 11.14
CA LEU A 154 -6.34 15.01 9.74
C LEU A 154 -6.39 16.20 8.78
N LEU A 155 -7.05 17.30 9.14
CA LEU A 155 -7.18 18.50 8.30
C LEU A 155 -6.06 19.52 8.50
N ASP A 156 -5.25 19.37 9.55
CA ASP A 156 -4.06 20.17 9.83
C ASP A 156 -2.91 19.81 8.87
N GLY A 157 -2.70 20.66 7.86
CA GLY A 157 -1.71 20.47 6.81
C GLY A 157 -0.27 20.31 7.32
N PRO A 158 0.25 21.24 8.13
CA PRO A 158 1.56 21.10 8.79
C PRO A 158 1.74 19.77 9.52
N ARG A 159 0.78 19.40 10.37
CA ARG A 159 0.82 18.13 11.11
C ARG A 159 0.88 16.90 10.21
N VAL A 160 0.06 16.87 9.16
CA VAL A 160 0.08 15.80 8.15
C VAL A 160 1.45 15.65 7.50
N GLN A 161 2.16 16.76 7.28
CA GLN A 161 3.52 16.75 6.72
C GLN A 161 4.59 16.39 7.75
N HIS A 162 4.50 16.83 9.01
CA HIS A 162 5.41 16.39 10.07
C HIS A 162 5.34 14.89 10.32
N LEU A 163 4.19 14.26 10.02
CA LEU A 163 4.03 12.82 10.07
C LEU A 163 4.58 12.09 8.85
N LEU A 164 4.98 12.76 7.78
CA LEU A 164 5.57 12.14 6.59
C LEU A 164 7.09 11.96 6.77
N ALA A 165 7.56 10.72 6.67
CA ALA A 165 8.99 10.44 6.63
C ALA A 165 9.61 10.79 5.27
N SER A 166 10.91 11.09 5.27
CA SER A 166 11.66 11.33 4.03
C SER A 166 11.95 10.05 3.22
N GLN A 167 11.97 8.88 3.87
CA GLN A 167 12.33 7.60 3.26
C GLN A 167 11.19 6.59 3.38
N TYR A 168 10.75 6.08 2.22
CA TYR A 168 9.71 5.06 2.15
C TYR A 168 10.31 3.66 2.26
N SER A 169 9.63 2.78 2.99
CA SER A 169 9.81 1.35 2.84
C SER A 169 8.50 0.59 3.01
N ALA A 170 8.19 -0.31 2.08
CA ALA A 170 7.02 -1.19 2.17
C ALA A 170 7.08 -2.09 3.40
N SER A 171 8.29 -2.47 3.83
CA SER A 171 8.55 -3.29 5.00
C SER A 171 9.00 -2.49 6.23
N ALA A 172 8.73 -1.18 6.33
CA ALA A 172 9.19 -0.39 7.48
C ALA A 172 8.72 -1.00 8.82
N TYR A 173 9.63 -1.12 9.79
CA TYR A 173 9.30 -1.59 11.13
C TYR A 173 8.37 -0.59 11.82
N ALA A 174 7.24 -1.08 12.35
CA ALA A 174 6.16 -0.24 12.85
C ALA A 174 6.55 0.74 13.98
N PHE A 175 7.67 0.47 14.65
CA PHE A 175 8.18 1.25 15.79
C PHE A 175 9.58 1.82 15.55
N SER A 176 9.94 2.02 14.29
CA SER A 176 11.11 2.77 13.85
C SER A 176 10.68 4.05 13.12
N VAL A 177 11.42 5.14 13.34
CA VAL A 177 11.28 6.39 12.59
C VAL A 177 12.15 6.43 11.33
N ARG A 178 13.03 5.43 11.12
CA ARG A 178 14.01 5.42 10.04
C ARG A 178 13.38 5.38 8.64
N TYR A 179 12.36 4.55 8.50
CA TYR A 179 11.55 4.42 7.29
C TYR A 179 10.07 4.61 7.64
N GLN A 180 9.22 4.64 6.63
CA GLN A 180 7.78 4.63 6.81
C GLN A 180 7.10 3.86 5.70
N ASN A 181 6.15 2.99 6.07
CA ASN A 181 5.21 2.39 5.14
C ASN A 181 3.89 3.18 5.12
N CYS A 182 3.08 2.98 4.08
CA CYS A 182 1.83 3.72 3.89
C CYS A 182 0.83 3.56 5.04
N ASN A 183 0.72 2.35 5.59
CA ASN A 183 -0.23 2.04 6.67
C ASN A 183 0.26 2.54 8.05
N GLN A 184 1.58 2.67 8.23
CA GLN A 184 2.21 3.25 9.42
C GLN A 184 1.92 4.74 9.49
N TRP A 185 1.92 5.46 8.35
CA TRP A 185 1.46 6.85 8.33
C TRP A 185 0.01 6.97 8.81
N VAL A 186 -0.88 6.06 8.40
CA VAL A 186 -2.26 6.01 8.92
C VAL A 186 -2.28 5.80 10.43
N MET A 187 -1.52 4.84 10.96
CA MET A 187 -1.43 4.62 12.40
C MET A 187 -0.88 5.82 13.18
N GLU A 188 0.14 6.49 12.65
CA GLU A 188 0.73 7.69 13.27
C GLU A 188 -0.24 8.88 13.21
N MET A 189 -1.06 9.01 12.15
CA MET A 189 -2.18 9.97 12.09
C MET A 189 -3.25 9.68 13.13
N LEU A 190 -3.66 8.40 13.28
CA LEU A 190 -4.61 7.98 14.31
C LEU A 190 -4.09 8.32 15.71
N ALA A 191 -2.82 8.03 15.98
CA ALA A 191 -2.16 8.36 17.24
C ALA A 191 -2.11 9.87 17.49
N ALA A 192 -1.76 10.67 16.47
CA ALA A 192 -1.70 12.11 16.60
C ALA A 192 -3.07 12.74 16.93
N GLY A 193 -4.15 12.28 16.31
CA GLY A 193 -5.50 12.76 16.59
C GLY A 193 -6.07 12.22 17.90
N TRP A 194 -6.07 10.89 18.10
CA TRP A 194 -6.68 10.27 19.27
C TRP A 194 -5.88 10.45 20.56
N GLY A 195 -4.57 10.70 20.45
CA GLY A 195 -3.71 11.04 21.58
C GLY A 195 -3.61 12.55 21.85
N ASP A 196 -4.28 13.40 21.05
CA ASP A 196 -4.16 14.85 21.09
C ASP A 196 -2.69 15.32 21.18
N LEU A 197 -1.84 14.71 20.36
CA LEU A 197 -0.40 14.92 20.46
C LEU A 197 -0.07 16.35 19.98
N PRO A 198 0.79 17.11 20.68
CA PRO A 198 1.29 18.38 20.16
C PRO A 198 1.97 18.18 18.80
N ASP A 199 1.87 19.15 17.90
CA ASP A 199 2.58 19.10 16.61
C ASP A 199 4.08 19.41 16.78
N GLY A 200 4.91 19.00 15.81
CA GLY A 200 6.35 19.28 15.78
C GLY A 200 7.18 18.20 15.09
N ASP A 201 8.48 18.46 14.89
CA ASP A 201 9.38 17.60 14.10
C ASP A 201 9.51 16.15 14.62
N ASP A 202 9.36 15.94 15.93
CA ASP A 202 9.42 14.63 16.60
C ASP A 202 8.04 13.96 16.74
N LEU A 203 6.98 14.50 16.12
CA LEU A 203 5.62 13.98 16.22
C LEU A 203 5.52 12.49 15.86
N ARG A 204 6.27 12.02 14.85
CA ARG A 204 6.31 10.58 14.52
C ARG A 204 6.81 9.72 15.68
N ALA A 205 7.87 10.15 16.36
CA ALA A 205 8.41 9.42 17.51
C ALA A 205 7.41 9.39 18.66
N ARG A 206 6.73 10.51 18.94
CA ARG A 206 5.65 10.57 19.95
C ARG A 206 4.46 9.69 19.57
N ALA A 207 4.04 9.71 18.31
CA ALA A 207 2.96 8.86 17.81
C ALA A 207 3.29 7.36 18.00
N GLN A 208 4.51 6.94 17.68
CA GLN A 208 4.96 5.57 17.91
C GLN A 208 5.02 5.20 19.40
N THR A 209 5.44 6.12 20.27
CA THR A 209 5.39 5.90 21.74
C THR A 209 3.95 5.73 22.22
N TRP A 210 3.05 6.63 21.82
CA TRP A 210 1.62 6.52 22.14
C TRP A 210 1.02 5.20 21.66
N LEU A 211 1.37 4.74 20.46
CA LEU A 211 0.93 3.45 19.95
C LEU A 211 1.41 2.27 20.80
N ARG A 212 2.64 2.33 21.34
CA ARG A 212 3.13 1.30 22.29
C ARG A 212 2.34 1.33 23.60
N ASP A 213 2.07 2.51 24.13
CA ASP A 213 1.30 2.69 25.37
C ASP A 213 -0.14 2.18 25.23
N GLU A 214 -0.75 2.40 24.07
CA GLU A 214 -2.06 1.88 23.69
C GLU A 214 -2.05 0.41 23.24
N ARG A 215 -0.90 -0.27 23.40
CA ARG A 215 -0.71 -1.71 23.09
C ARG A 215 -1.02 -2.08 21.63
N TYR A 216 -0.77 -1.17 20.70
CA TYR A 216 -0.76 -1.50 19.27
C TYR A 216 0.31 -2.56 19.02
N THR A 217 -0.10 -3.74 18.55
CA THR A 217 0.78 -4.90 18.35
C THR A 217 0.55 -5.48 16.96
N PRO A 218 1.21 -4.94 15.91
CA PRO A 218 1.05 -5.46 14.56
C PRO A 218 1.49 -6.92 14.52
N GLN A 219 0.62 -7.78 13.98
CA GLN A 219 0.92 -9.20 13.83
C GLN A 219 2.11 -9.37 12.88
N PRO A 220 3.15 -10.15 13.24
CA PRO A 220 4.30 -10.34 12.38
C PRO A 220 3.92 -11.02 11.06
N VAL A 221 4.38 -10.48 9.94
CA VAL A 221 4.28 -11.12 8.63
C VAL A 221 5.35 -12.19 8.54
N GLN A 222 4.93 -13.44 8.39
CA GLN A 222 5.84 -14.56 8.23
C GLN A 222 6.34 -14.62 6.78
N VAL A 223 7.62 -14.28 6.59
CA VAL A 223 8.28 -14.43 5.28
C VAL A 223 8.60 -15.90 5.02
N GLY A 224 8.96 -16.64 6.07
CA GLY A 224 9.15 -18.10 6.04
C GLY A 224 10.27 -18.60 5.12
N SER A 225 11.10 -17.70 4.59
CA SER A 225 12.17 -18.03 3.64
C SER A 225 13.39 -17.13 3.83
N ARG A 226 14.52 -17.74 4.21
CA ARG A 226 15.81 -17.05 4.30
C ARG A 226 16.25 -16.49 2.95
N PHE A 227 15.91 -17.20 1.86
CA PHE A 227 16.19 -16.73 0.52
C PHE A 227 15.45 -15.42 0.20
N LEU A 228 14.17 -15.31 0.58
CA LEU A 228 13.42 -14.06 0.41
C LEU A 228 13.98 -12.92 1.28
N MET A 229 14.38 -13.23 2.53
CA MET A 229 15.03 -12.26 3.42
C MET A 229 16.37 -11.76 2.87
N LEU A 230 17.10 -12.60 2.12
CA LEU A 230 18.30 -12.17 1.41
C LEU A 230 17.94 -11.35 0.16
N ALA A 231 16.97 -11.84 -0.62
CA ALA A 231 16.54 -11.21 -1.87
C ALA A 231 16.00 -9.78 -1.63
N SER A 232 15.40 -9.51 -0.47
CA SER A 232 14.89 -8.19 -0.13
C SER A 232 15.93 -7.07 -0.19
N HIS A 233 17.22 -7.38 0.06
CA HIS A 233 18.31 -6.41 -0.03
C HIS A 233 18.52 -5.88 -1.47
N PHE A 234 17.98 -6.59 -2.46
CA PHE A 234 18.05 -6.21 -3.87
C PHE A 234 16.71 -5.69 -4.41
N VAL A 235 15.67 -5.62 -3.56
CA VAL A 235 14.35 -5.09 -3.92
C VAL A 235 14.27 -3.64 -3.44
N PRO A 236 14.18 -2.66 -4.35
CA PRO A 236 14.00 -1.26 -3.96
C PRO A 236 12.78 -1.08 -3.05
N LEU A 237 12.88 -0.14 -2.11
CA LEU A 237 11.82 0.18 -1.13
C LEU A 237 11.52 -0.93 -0.12
N LEU A 238 12.29 -2.01 -0.11
CA LEU A 238 12.22 -3.05 0.90
C LEU A 238 13.48 -2.99 1.78
N HIS A 239 13.32 -2.58 3.03
CA HIS A 239 14.41 -2.45 3.99
C HIS A 239 14.13 -3.35 5.19
N LEU A 240 15.19 -3.98 5.69
CA LEU A 240 15.13 -4.85 6.87
C LEU A 240 15.93 -4.30 8.03
N ASP A 241 16.82 -3.34 7.80
CA ASP A 241 17.82 -2.87 8.76
C ASP A 241 17.27 -1.90 9.82
N ASP A 242 15.95 -1.71 9.85
CA ASP A 242 15.21 -1.08 10.95
C ASP A 242 14.39 -2.07 11.78
N HIS A 243 14.41 -3.37 11.45
CA HIS A 243 13.79 -4.42 12.25
C HIS A 243 14.72 -4.93 13.35
N PRO A 244 14.18 -5.32 14.52
CA PRO A 244 14.93 -6.04 15.54
C PRO A 244 15.62 -7.30 15.00
N ASP A 245 16.82 -7.59 15.49
CA ASP A 245 17.60 -8.76 15.06
C ASP A 245 16.85 -10.08 15.26
N GLU A 246 16.10 -10.19 16.36
CA GLU A 246 15.27 -11.33 16.70
C GLU A 246 14.22 -11.59 15.60
N ASP A 247 13.52 -10.54 15.15
CA ASP A 247 12.51 -10.64 14.08
C ASP A 247 13.13 -11.09 12.77
N ARG A 248 14.27 -10.49 12.39
CA ARG A 248 14.99 -10.85 11.16
C ARG A 248 15.46 -12.30 11.19
N SER A 249 15.99 -12.75 12.33
CA SER A 249 16.45 -14.11 12.53
C SER A 249 15.31 -15.13 12.46
N ALA A 250 14.13 -14.75 12.96
CA ALA A 250 12.90 -15.53 12.90
C ALA A 250 12.15 -15.39 11.57
N MET A 251 12.66 -14.59 10.63
CA MET A 251 12.06 -14.29 9.31
C MET A 251 10.65 -13.70 9.41
N GLN A 252 10.46 -12.83 10.40
CA GLN A 252 9.22 -12.14 10.67
C GLN A 252 9.41 -10.64 10.45
N LEU A 253 8.39 -9.97 9.93
CA LEU A 253 8.40 -8.52 9.75
C LEU A 253 7.20 -7.92 10.50
N ARG A 254 7.47 -7.11 11.52
CA ARG A 254 6.43 -6.38 12.26
C ARG A 254 6.14 -5.05 11.58
N ILE A 255 5.24 -5.09 10.60
CA ILE A 255 4.86 -3.95 9.78
C ILE A 255 3.39 -3.61 10.00
N SER A 256 3.01 -2.35 9.79
CA SER A 256 1.59 -1.97 9.81
C SER A 256 0.91 -2.45 8.52
N LEU A 257 -0.18 -3.19 8.67
CA LEU A 257 -1.05 -3.66 7.59
C LEU A 257 -2.45 -3.12 7.80
N PRO A 258 -3.28 -2.97 6.75
CA PRO A 258 -4.64 -2.50 6.93
C PRO A 258 -5.45 -3.37 7.89
N SER A 259 -5.24 -4.68 7.90
CA SER A 259 -5.88 -5.59 8.88
C SER A 259 -5.48 -5.30 10.33
N THR A 260 -4.24 -4.88 10.59
CA THR A 260 -3.80 -4.49 11.95
C THR A 260 -4.34 -3.12 12.34
N VAL A 261 -4.47 -2.19 11.38
CA VAL A 261 -5.14 -0.90 11.59
C VAL A 261 -6.61 -1.13 11.96
N GLU A 262 -7.33 -1.95 11.19
CA GLU A 262 -8.74 -2.29 11.43
C GLU A 262 -8.94 -2.96 12.80
N ALA A 263 -8.06 -3.89 13.17
CA ALA A 263 -8.11 -4.54 14.48
C ALA A 263 -7.92 -3.54 15.63
N PHE A 264 -6.99 -2.60 15.49
CA PHE A 264 -6.75 -1.55 16.49
C PHE A 264 -7.94 -0.60 16.61
N VAL A 265 -8.51 -0.16 15.47
CA VAL A 265 -9.72 0.66 15.44
C VAL A 265 -10.87 -0.04 16.14
N ARG A 266 -11.11 -1.33 15.84
CA ARG A 266 -12.16 -2.12 16.49
C ARG A 266 -11.94 -2.28 17.99
N GLN A 267 -10.69 -2.48 18.41
CA GLN A 267 -10.36 -2.62 19.82
C GLN A 267 -10.64 -1.33 20.59
N ARG A 268 -10.26 -0.18 20.04
CA ARG A 268 -10.43 1.13 20.67
C ARG A 268 -11.88 1.62 20.60
N TYR A 269 -12.55 1.37 19.48
CA TYR A 269 -13.92 1.79 19.21
C TYR A 269 -14.76 0.58 18.77
N PRO A 270 -15.26 -0.24 19.72
CA PRO A 270 -16.07 -1.42 19.40
C PRO A 270 -17.37 -1.14 18.65
N ALA A 271 -17.88 0.10 18.73
CA ALA A 271 -19.04 0.58 17.99
C ALA A 271 -18.75 0.87 16.51
N SER A 272 -17.49 0.72 16.06
CA SER A 272 -17.13 0.92 14.65
C SER A 272 -17.82 -0.13 13.78
N GLU A 273 -18.31 0.32 12.63
CA GLU A 273 -18.94 -0.55 11.64
C GLU A 273 -17.97 -0.85 10.52
N ARG A 274 -17.91 -2.12 10.09
CA ARG A 274 -17.11 -2.53 8.96
C ARG A 274 -17.99 -2.96 7.80
N VAL A 275 -17.66 -2.48 6.61
CA VAL A 275 -18.23 -2.94 5.34
C VAL A 275 -17.06 -3.41 4.48
N GLU A 276 -17.20 -4.59 3.89
CA GLU A 276 -16.31 -5.02 2.82
C GLU A 276 -17.07 -4.99 1.50
N LEU A 277 -16.39 -4.53 0.46
CA LEU A 277 -16.86 -4.55 -0.90
C LEU A 277 -15.86 -5.35 -1.72
N CYS A 278 -16.37 -6.12 -2.68
CA CYS A 278 -15.54 -6.67 -3.74
C CYS A 278 -16.26 -6.59 -5.08
N HIS A 279 -15.52 -6.73 -6.17
CA HIS A 279 -16.09 -6.90 -7.49
C HIS A 279 -15.41 -8.04 -8.23
N ASP A 280 -16.15 -8.68 -9.13
CA ASP A 280 -15.63 -9.53 -10.19
C ASP A 280 -16.16 -9.04 -11.56
N ASP A 281 -16.06 -9.85 -12.60
CA ASP A 281 -16.56 -9.53 -13.95
C ASP A 281 -18.09 -9.45 -14.07
N GLU A 282 -18.82 -9.96 -13.08
CA GLU A 282 -20.27 -10.18 -13.12
C GLU A 282 -21.01 -9.33 -12.09
N ARG A 283 -20.41 -9.05 -10.95
CA ARG A 283 -21.10 -8.49 -9.79
C ARG A 283 -20.19 -7.64 -8.89
N ILE A 284 -20.84 -6.85 -8.04
CA ILE A 284 -20.26 -6.25 -6.85
C ILE A 284 -20.98 -6.85 -5.64
N VAL A 285 -20.22 -7.30 -4.65
CA VAL A 285 -20.74 -7.80 -3.38
C VAL A 285 -20.42 -6.81 -2.27
N ILE A 286 -21.41 -6.52 -1.43
CA ILE A 286 -21.31 -5.67 -0.25
C ILE A 286 -21.66 -6.51 0.96
N HIS A 287 -20.68 -6.72 1.83
CA HIS A 287 -20.81 -7.46 3.09
C HIS A 287 -20.71 -6.52 4.28
N ARG A 288 -21.64 -6.66 5.23
CA ARG A 288 -21.64 -5.90 6.48
C ARG A 288 -21.15 -6.77 7.61
N GLY A 289 -20.13 -6.29 8.31
CA GLY A 289 -19.54 -6.97 9.45
C GLY A 289 -18.03 -7.15 9.35
N TRP A 290 -17.52 -7.83 10.36
CA TRP A 290 -16.09 -8.04 10.56
C TRP A 290 -15.56 -9.34 9.95
N THR A 291 -16.46 -10.17 9.42
CA THR A 291 -16.08 -11.34 8.64
C THR A 291 -15.68 -10.92 7.23
N PRO A 292 -14.68 -11.58 6.62
CA PRO A 292 -14.30 -11.28 5.25
C PRO A 292 -15.25 -11.93 4.24
N ILE A 293 -15.47 -11.29 3.10
CA ILE A 293 -16.10 -11.90 1.92
C ILE A 293 -15.27 -13.11 1.49
N ALA A 294 -15.94 -14.17 1.05
CA ALA A 294 -15.28 -15.36 0.54
C ALA A 294 -14.39 -15.04 -0.69
N ALA A 295 -13.32 -15.82 -0.85
CA ALA A 295 -12.40 -15.63 -1.97
C ALA A 295 -13.10 -15.75 -3.33
N GLY A 296 -12.67 -14.91 -4.28
CA GLY A 296 -13.28 -14.79 -5.61
C GLY A 296 -14.58 -14.00 -5.60
N CYS A 297 -14.74 -13.05 -4.67
CA CYS A 297 -15.91 -12.19 -4.55
C CYS A 297 -17.27 -12.93 -4.50
N LYS A 298 -17.31 -14.07 -3.80
CA LYS A 298 -18.52 -14.90 -3.70
C LYS A 298 -19.44 -14.36 -2.59
N PRO A 299 -20.72 -14.06 -2.87
CA PRO A 299 -21.65 -13.57 -1.87
C PRO A 299 -21.99 -14.65 -0.85
N GLY A 300 -22.05 -14.25 0.42
CA GLY A 300 -22.56 -15.03 1.54
C GLY A 300 -24.00 -14.67 1.90
N GLU A 301 -24.48 -15.24 3.01
CA GLU A 301 -25.80 -14.94 3.55
C GLU A 301 -25.85 -13.48 4.06
N GLY A 302 -26.90 -12.74 3.67
CA GLY A 302 -27.10 -11.35 4.07
C GLY A 302 -26.33 -10.31 3.24
N ASP A 303 -25.52 -10.76 2.28
CA ASP A 303 -24.78 -9.84 1.40
C ASP A 303 -25.68 -9.18 0.37
N ARG A 304 -25.45 -7.88 0.14
CA ARG A 304 -26.08 -7.16 -0.99
C ARG A 304 -25.25 -7.40 -2.23
N VAL A 305 -25.92 -7.75 -3.33
CA VAL A 305 -25.27 -7.98 -4.63
C VAL A 305 -25.80 -6.97 -5.64
N VAL A 306 -24.89 -6.30 -6.35
CA VAL A 306 -25.19 -5.44 -7.50
C VAL A 306 -24.67 -6.14 -8.74
N GLN A 307 -25.56 -6.49 -9.67
CA GLN A 307 -25.17 -7.11 -10.93
C GLN A 307 -24.51 -6.08 -11.86
N LEU A 308 -23.39 -6.46 -12.46
CA LEU A 308 -22.68 -5.66 -13.46
C LEU A 308 -23.10 -6.04 -14.88
N ARG A 309 -23.53 -7.28 -15.08
CA ARG A 309 -24.13 -7.77 -16.32
C ARG A 309 -25.63 -7.91 -16.15
N ASP A 310 -26.38 -7.59 -17.21
CA ASP A 310 -27.83 -7.80 -17.29
C ASP A 310 -28.18 -9.28 -17.46
#